data_AF-A0A439P2S4-F1
#
_entry.id   AF-A0A439P2S4-F1
#
_cell.length_a   1.000
_cell.length_b   1.000
_cell.length_c   1.000
_cell.angle_alpha   90.00
_cell.angle_beta   90.00
_cell.angle_gamma   90.00
#
_symmetry.space_group_name_H-M   'P 1'
#
loop_
_entity.id
_entity.type
_entity.pdbx_description
1 polymer ?
#
loop_
_entity_poly.entity_id
_entity_poly.type
_entity_poly.pdbx_seq_one_letter_code
_entity_poly.pdbx_strand_id
1 'polypeptide(L)'
;MKRFFSSLGNVLVRDTIPVWLSLILMVLGAAATYWLAPKINAEFELQSARREFLVKNLENFSSDTRGLIDVISKGVNETDREKYQAIISDVNPSVAKLQFAATQLLYVVPEQSEEIVAFQMTLDKLQDSFLSFRIGGNATGILNDSKSLMKQSLQIYESLLAKAGLGDHIRPVPLSR
;
A
#
# COMPACT_ATOMS: atom_id res chain seq x y z
N MET A 1 25.27 31.55 -29.86
CA MET A 1 24.01 31.31 -29.12
C MET A 1 23.32 32.60 -28.62
N LYS A 2 23.97 33.49 -27.86
CA LYS A 2 23.32 34.70 -27.28
C LYS A 2 22.57 35.60 -28.30
N ARG A 3 23.11 35.80 -29.51
CA ARG A 3 22.45 36.61 -30.57
C ARG A 3 21.22 35.93 -31.18
N PHE A 4 21.20 34.61 -31.20
CA PHE A 4 20.08 33.80 -31.72
C PHE A 4 18.89 33.86 -30.76
N PHE A 5 19.14 33.71 -29.46
CA PHE A 5 18.13 33.88 -28.40
C PHE A 5 17.60 35.31 -28.31
N SER A 6 18.45 36.33 -28.50
CA SER A 6 18.02 37.73 -28.55
C SER A 6 17.13 38.06 -29.76
N SER A 7 17.42 37.49 -30.94
CA SER A 7 16.56 37.66 -32.12
C SER A 7 15.24 36.91 -32.01
N LEU A 8 15.25 35.70 -31.43
CA LEU A 8 14.03 34.94 -31.11
C LEU A 8 13.11 35.70 -30.14
N GLY A 9 13.67 36.27 -29.07
CA GLY A 9 12.90 37.09 -28.12
C GLY A 9 12.25 38.30 -28.76
N ASN A 10 12.98 39.02 -29.63
CA ASN A 10 12.42 40.18 -30.35
C ASN A 10 11.32 39.82 -31.36
N VAL A 11 11.34 38.60 -31.92
CA VAL A 11 10.28 38.11 -32.84
C VAL A 11 9.04 37.65 -32.07
N LEU A 12 9.21 37.11 -30.86
CA LEU A 12 8.11 36.67 -29.99
C LEU A 12 7.35 37.83 -29.30
N VAL A 13 8.01 38.98 -29.09
CA VAL A 13 7.43 40.17 -28.43
C VAL A 13 6.68 41.09 -29.41
N ARG A 14 6.81 40.85 -30.72
CA ARG A 14 6.06 41.59 -31.76
C ARG A 14 4.71 40.93 -31.99
N ASP A 15 3.62 41.70 -32.08
CA ASP A 15 2.22 41.24 -32.25
C ASP A 15 1.93 40.43 -33.53
N THR A 16 2.95 40.00 -34.27
CA THR A 16 2.82 39.24 -35.52
C THR A 16 3.75 38.04 -35.47
N ILE A 17 3.29 36.95 -34.86
CA ILE A 17 4.00 35.66 -34.92
C ILE A 17 3.96 35.18 -36.38
N PRO A 18 5.10 35.08 -37.07
CA PRO A 18 5.10 34.70 -38.48
C PRO A 18 4.69 33.23 -38.64
N VAL A 19 3.87 32.93 -39.65
CA VAL A 19 3.24 31.62 -39.88
C VAL A 19 4.23 30.45 -39.96
N TRP A 20 5.45 30.70 -40.45
CA TRP A 20 6.49 29.66 -40.50
C TRP A 20 6.99 29.27 -39.10
N LEU A 21 7.03 30.21 -38.15
CA LEU A 21 7.45 29.96 -36.78
C LEU A 21 6.40 29.16 -36.02
N SER A 22 5.11 29.47 -36.21
CA SER A 22 4.02 28.68 -35.65
C SER A 22 3.99 27.26 -36.24
N LEU A 23 4.28 27.11 -37.54
CA LEU A 23 4.40 25.79 -38.17
C LEU A 23 5.54 24.96 -37.55
N ILE A 24 6.72 25.56 -37.34
CA ILE A 24 7.86 24.89 -36.71
C ILE A 24 7.53 24.53 -35.25
N LEU A 25 6.92 25.44 -34.49
CA LEU A 25 6.51 25.18 -33.11
C LEU A 25 5.45 24.08 -33.02
N MET A 26 4.51 24.02 -33.96
CA MET A 26 3.50 22.97 -34.04
C MET A 26 4.14 21.60 -34.32
N VAL A 27 5.06 21.53 -35.28
CA VAL A 27 5.77 20.29 -35.61
C VAL A 27 6.69 19.84 -34.46
N LEU A 28 7.40 20.78 -33.82
CA LEU A 28 8.24 20.49 -32.65
C LEU A 28 7.39 20.06 -31.44
N GLY A 29 6.24 20.69 -31.23
CA GLY A 29 5.28 20.30 -30.20
C GLY A 29 4.75 18.89 -30.43
N ALA A 30 4.31 18.58 -31.66
CA ALA A 30 3.83 17.25 -32.02
C ALA A 30 4.93 16.18 -31.90
N ALA A 31 6.16 16.47 -32.33
CA ALA A 31 7.29 15.56 -32.19
C ALA A 31 7.68 15.34 -30.72
N ALA A 32 7.70 16.40 -29.92
CA ALA A 32 7.95 16.32 -28.49
C ALA A 32 6.87 15.48 -27.79
N THR A 33 5.59 15.72 -28.07
CA THR A 33 4.49 14.93 -27.52
C THR A 33 4.60 13.47 -27.95
N TYR A 34 4.87 13.18 -29.23
CA TYR A 34 5.02 11.81 -29.72
C TYR A 34 6.18 11.05 -29.05
N TRP A 35 7.23 11.76 -28.62
CA TRP A 35 8.39 11.14 -27.97
C TRP A 35 8.27 11.06 -26.44
N LEU A 36 7.66 12.06 -25.80
CA LEU A 36 7.45 12.09 -24.35
C LEU A 36 6.23 11.29 -23.91
N ALA A 37 5.11 11.38 -24.63
CA ALA A 37 3.86 10.71 -24.26
C ALA A 37 3.99 9.20 -24.04
N PRO A 38 4.65 8.40 -24.91
CA PRO A 38 4.76 6.97 -24.69
C PRO A 38 5.60 6.61 -23.44
N LYS A 39 6.65 7.40 -23.14
CA LYS A 39 7.49 7.17 -21.96
C LYS A 39 6.75 7.50 -20.66
N ILE A 40 6.08 8.64 -20.64
CA ILE A 40 5.27 9.09 -19.51
C ILE A 40 4.09 8.13 -19.28
N ASN A 41 3.43 7.68 -20.35
CA ASN A 41 2.31 6.75 -20.24
C ASN A 41 2.74 5.38 -19.68
N ALA A 42 3.85 4.81 -20.15
CA ALA A 42 4.35 3.53 -19.64
C ALA A 42 4.74 3.59 -18.16
N GLU A 43 5.35 4.71 -17.71
CA GLU A 43 5.67 4.91 -16.30
C GLU A 43 4.41 5.06 -15.44
N PHE A 44 3.39 5.78 -15.92
CA PHE A 44 2.11 5.91 -15.21
C PHE A 44 1.36 4.58 -15.13
N GLU A 45 1.32 3.79 -16.20
CA GLU A 45 0.69 2.46 -16.20
C GLU A 45 1.37 1.51 -15.21
N LEU A 46 2.71 1.54 -15.14
CA LEU A 46 3.46 0.70 -14.21
C LEU A 46 3.26 1.15 -12.75
N GLN A 47 3.19 2.46 -12.51
CA GLN A 47 2.85 3.01 -11.21
C GLN A 47 1.40 2.73 -10.81
N SER A 48 0.43 2.84 -11.72
CA SER A 48 -0.97 2.53 -11.46
C SER A 48 -1.16 1.05 -11.19
N ALA A 49 -0.52 0.16 -11.95
CA ALA A 49 -0.55 -1.27 -11.72
C ALA A 49 0.07 -1.64 -10.35
N ARG A 50 1.20 -1.03 -9.97
CA ARG A 50 1.81 -1.24 -8.66
C ARG A 50 0.91 -0.73 -7.52
N ARG A 51 0.28 0.43 -7.71
CA ARG A 51 -0.66 1.02 -6.76
C ARG A 51 -1.89 0.15 -6.58
N GLU A 52 -2.50 -0.29 -7.67
CA GLU A 52 -3.68 -1.17 -7.64
C GLU A 52 -3.36 -2.52 -6.99
N PHE A 53 -2.21 -3.10 -7.33
CA PHE A 53 -1.70 -4.31 -6.68
C PHE A 53 -1.50 -4.11 -5.18
N LEU A 54 -0.90 -2.99 -4.77
CA LEU A 54 -0.73 -2.65 -3.35
C LEU A 54 -2.08 -2.50 -2.65
N VAL A 55 -3.00 -1.70 -3.20
CA VAL A 55 -4.32 -1.44 -2.62
C VAL A 55 -5.13 -2.73 -2.48
N LYS A 56 -5.13 -3.59 -3.50
CA LYS A 56 -5.86 -4.86 -3.46
C LYS A 56 -5.28 -5.84 -2.43
N ASN A 57 -3.96 -5.95 -2.35
CA ASN A 57 -3.32 -6.79 -1.33
C ASN A 57 -3.52 -6.22 0.07
N LEU A 58 -3.58 -4.89 0.21
CA LEU A 58 -3.88 -4.20 1.46
C LEU A 58 -5.30 -4.43 1.96
N GLU A 59 -6.27 -4.31 1.06
CA GLU A 59 -7.68 -4.56 1.37
C GLU A 59 -7.86 -6.01 1.83
N ASN A 60 -7.25 -6.95 1.12
CA ASN A 60 -7.24 -8.36 1.52
C ASN A 60 -6.55 -8.55 2.88
N PHE A 61 -5.39 -7.94 3.11
CA PHE A 61 -4.65 -8.05 4.37
C PHE A 61 -5.45 -7.52 5.58
N SER A 62 -6.10 -6.37 5.42
CA SER A 62 -6.97 -5.78 6.45
C SER A 62 -8.21 -6.63 6.68
N SER A 63 -8.86 -7.09 5.60
CA SER A 63 -10.02 -7.98 5.67
C SER A 63 -9.68 -9.30 6.36
N ASP A 64 -8.54 -9.91 6.03
CA ASP A 64 -8.07 -11.16 6.62
C ASP A 64 -7.74 -10.98 8.10
N THR A 65 -7.12 -9.86 8.48
CA THR A 65 -6.84 -9.53 9.89
C THR A 65 -8.13 -9.41 10.69
N ARG A 66 -9.13 -8.71 10.13
CA ARG A 66 -10.45 -8.57 10.76
C ARG A 66 -11.18 -9.91 10.85
N GLY A 67 -11.11 -10.71 9.80
CA GLY A 67 -11.67 -12.06 9.77
C GLY A 67 -11.09 -12.94 10.87
N LEU A 68 -9.76 -12.96 11.01
CA LEU A 68 -9.08 -13.69 12.08
C LEU A 68 -9.55 -13.23 13.46
N ILE A 69 -9.63 -11.91 13.70
CA ILE A 69 -10.04 -11.37 15.00
C ILE A 69 -11.50 -11.72 15.32
N ASP A 70 -12.39 -11.73 14.31
CA ASP A 70 -13.78 -12.16 14.49
C ASP A 70 -13.87 -13.65 14.86
N VAL A 71 -13.10 -14.51 14.18
CA VAL A 71 -13.01 -15.94 14.48
C VAL A 71 -12.49 -16.17 15.91
N ILE A 72 -11.43 -15.47 16.31
CA ILE A 72 -10.87 -15.55 17.66
C ILE A 72 -11.88 -15.04 18.71
N SER A 73 -12.57 -13.93 18.43
CA SER A 73 -13.58 -13.39 19.34
C SER A 73 -14.75 -14.35 19.53
N LYS A 74 -15.19 -15.02 18.46
CA LYS A 74 -16.18 -16.09 18.53
C LYS A 74 -15.67 -17.27 19.35
N GLY A 75 -14.45 -17.73 19.11
CA GLY A 75 -13.87 -18.86 19.83
C GLY A 75 -13.68 -18.60 21.32
N VAL A 76 -13.27 -17.39 21.70
CA VAL A 76 -13.13 -16.98 23.11
C VAL A 76 -14.46 -17.01 23.86
N ASN A 77 -15.55 -16.65 23.19
CA ASN A 77 -16.89 -16.61 23.77
C ASN A 77 -17.65 -17.94 23.64
N GLU A 78 -17.09 -18.91 22.92
CA GLU A 78 -17.72 -20.21 22.71
C GLU A 78 -17.62 -21.06 23.98
N THR A 79 -18.72 -21.73 24.30
CA THR A 79 -18.85 -22.61 25.48
C THR A 79 -18.90 -24.08 25.07
N ASP A 80 -19.26 -24.35 23.81
CA ASP A 80 -19.30 -25.67 23.23
C ASP A 80 -17.91 -26.13 22.76
N ARG A 81 -17.47 -27.29 23.25
CA ARG A 81 -16.15 -27.83 22.94
C ARG A 81 -15.99 -28.28 21.49
N GLU A 82 -17.03 -28.82 20.86
CA GLU A 82 -16.96 -29.26 19.47
C GLU A 82 -16.87 -28.07 18.53
N LYS A 83 -17.68 -27.03 18.78
CA LYS A 83 -17.63 -25.78 18.01
C LYS A 83 -16.30 -25.06 18.19
N TYR A 84 -15.78 -25.00 19.41
CA TYR A 84 -14.48 -24.40 19.69
C TYR A 84 -13.33 -25.11 18.93
N GLN A 85 -13.35 -26.45 18.86
CA GLN A 85 -12.35 -27.20 18.09
C GLN A 85 -12.45 -26.93 16.58
N ALA A 86 -13.66 -26.79 16.04
CA ALA A 86 -13.84 -26.38 14.65
C ALA A 86 -13.27 -24.96 14.40
N ILE A 87 -13.53 -24.02 15.31
CA ILE A 87 -12.98 -22.65 15.24
C ILE A 87 -11.45 -22.65 15.27
N ILE A 88 -10.83 -23.43 16.16
CA ILE A 88 -9.36 -23.57 16.21
C ILE A 88 -8.81 -24.06 14.86
N SER A 89 -9.49 -25.02 14.22
CA SER A 89 -9.06 -25.54 12.92
C SER A 89 -9.02 -24.45 11.84
N ASP A 90 -9.90 -23.44 11.92
CA ASP A 90 -9.98 -22.32 10.97
C ASP A 90 -8.97 -21.20 11.28
N VAL A 91 -8.44 -21.13 12.50
CA VAL A 91 -7.43 -20.13 12.89
C VAL A 91 -6.10 -20.38 12.22
N ASN A 92 -5.63 -21.63 12.18
CA ASN A 92 -4.34 -21.97 11.55
C ASN A 92 -4.19 -21.52 10.09
N PRO A 93 -5.14 -21.82 9.17
CA PRO A 93 -5.03 -21.36 7.79
C PRO A 93 -5.12 -19.83 7.68
N SER A 94 -5.90 -19.17 8.55
CA SER A 94 -6.02 -17.72 8.58
C SER A 94 -4.71 -17.04 9.02
N VAL A 95 -4.06 -17.57 10.06
CA VAL A 95 -2.75 -17.11 10.52
C VAL A 95 -1.69 -17.33 9.44
N ALA A 96 -1.65 -18.51 8.81
CA ALA A 96 -0.70 -18.79 7.73
C ALA A 96 -0.86 -17.83 6.54
N LYS A 97 -2.11 -17.52 6.16
CA LYS A 97 -2.41 -16.55 5.11
C LYS A 97 -1.89 -15.15 5.44
N LEU A 98 -2.10 -14.69 6.68
CA LEU A 98 -1.59 -13.39 7.14
C LEU A 98 -0.08 -13.35 7.26
N GLN A 99 0.57 -14.43 7.73
CA GLN A 99 2.03 -14.54 7.76
C GLN A 99 2.64 -14.46 6.35
N PHE A 100 2.03 -15.13 5.39
CA PHE A 100 2.43 -15.06 3.99
C PHE A 100 2.25 -13.64 3.42
N ALA A 101 1.09 -13.01 3.66
CA ALA A 101 0.83 -11.64 3.23
C ALA A 101 1.81 -10.64 3.86
N ALA A 102 2.11 -10.75 5.15
CA ALA A 102 3.12 -9.93 5.84
C ALA A 102 4.50 -10.09 5.19
N THR A 103 4.89 -11.33 4.85
CA THR A 103 6.15 -11.59 4.17
C THR A 103 6.19 -10.96 2.77
N GLN A 104 5.09 -11.01 2.01
CA GLN A 104 4.99 -10.30 0.73
C GLN A 104 5.16 -8.79 0.91
N LEU A 105 4.57 -8.21 1.96
CA LEU A 105 4.71 -6.78 2.27
C LEU A 105 6.16 -6.40 2.57
N LEU A 106 6.95 -7.27 3.22
CA LEU A 106 8.39 -7.02 3.44
C LEU A 106 9.16 -6.83 2.13
N TYR A 107 8.83 -7.60 1.09
CA TYR A 107 9.48 -7.46 -0.21
C TYR A 107 9.04 -6.20 -0.96
N VAL A 108 7.76 -5.82 -0.84
CA VAL A 108 7.22 -4.68 -1.59
C VAL A 108 7.54 -3.35 -0.91
N VAL A 109 7.60 -3.34 0.42
CA VAL A 109 7.80 -2.15 1.27
C VAL A 109 8.77 -2.46 2.42
N PRO A 110 10.07 -2.59 2.12
CA PRO A 110 11.10 -2.92 3.13
C PRO A 110 11.27 -1.84 4.20
N GLU A 111 10.92 -0.58 3.88
CA GLU A 111 10.96 0.57 4.80
C GLU A 111 10.00 0.44 5.99
N GLN A 112 9.04 -0.48 5.94
CA GLN A 112 8.08 -0.77 7.02
C GLN A 112 8.34 -2.13 7.67
N SER A 113 9.57 -2.63 7.53
CA SER A 113 9.92 -3.97 7.99
C SER A 113 9.80 -4.13 9.50
N GLU A 114 10.09 -3.09 10.28
CA GLU A 114 9.92 -3.13 11.74
C GLU A 114 8.46 -3.31 12.14
N GLU A 115 7.54 -2.56 11.53
CA GLU A 115 6.11 -2.65 11.80
C GLU A 115 5.54 -4.00 11.35
N ILE A 116 5.97 -4.49 10.18
CA ILE A 116 5.52 -5.78 9.65
C ILE A 116 6.03 -6.93 10.52
N VAL A 117 7.29 -6.90 10.96
CA VAL A 117 7.84 -7.93 11.86
C VAL A 117 7.14 -7.88 13.22
N ALA A 118 6.88 -6.69 13.77
CA ALA A 118 6.12 -6.55 15.00
C ALA A 118 4.68 -7.12 14.89
N PHE A 119 4.05 -6.93 13.73
CA PHE A 119 2.77 -7.57 13.40
C PHE A 119 2.88 -9.09 13.40
N GLN A 120 3.88 -9.66 12.71
CA GLN A 120 4.09 -11.12 12.67
C GLN A 120 4.33 -11.71 14.06
N MET A 121 5.15 -11.07 14.89
CA MET A 121 5.38 -11.50 16.28
C MET A 121 4.10 -11.46 17.12
N THR A 122 3.27 -10.43 16.94
CA THR A 122 1.99 -10.31 17.64
C THR A 122 1.00 -11.37 17.16
N LEU A 123 1.01 -11.69 15.86
CA LEU A 123 0.20 -12.73 15.26
C LEU A 123 0.56 -14.12 15.79
N ASP A 124 1.86 -14.44 15.87
CA ASP A 124 2.34 -15.71 16.43
C ASP A 124 1.96 -15.85 17.91
N LYS A 125 2.20 -14.78 18.70
CA LYS A 125 1.81 -14.75 20.11
C LYS A 125 0.30 -14.93 20.29
N LEU A 126 -0.51 -14.32 19.41
CA LEU A 126 -1.96 -14.45 19.44
C LEU A 126 -2.38 -15.89 19.11
N GLN A 127 -1.76 -16.52 18.11
CA GLN A 127 -1.99 -17.91 17.77
C GLN A 127 -1.68 -18.83 18.96
N ASP A 128 -0.50 -18.69 19.56
CA ASP A 128 -0.08 -19.50 20.72
C ASP A 128 -1.02 -19.31 21.91
N SER A 129 -1.41 -18.07 22.19
CA SER A 129 -2.32 -17.73 23.28
C SER A 129 -3.72 -18.29 23.05
N PHE A 130 -4.19 -18.31 21.80
CA PHE A 130 -5.48 -18.87 21.44
C PHE A 130 -5.46 -20.41 21.43
N LEU A 131 -4.40 -21.04 20.93
CA LEU A 131 -4.25 -22.50 20.95
C LEU A 131 -4.12 -23.06 22.38
N SER A 132 -3.50 -22.31 23.28
CA SER A 132 -3.37 -22.67 24.70
C SER A 132 -4.60 -22.28 25.54
N PHE A 133 -5.56 -21.54 24.96
CA PHE A 133 -6.78 -21.13 25.65
C PHE A 133 -7.66 -22.32 26.00
N ARG A 134 -8.20 -22.29 27.22
CA ARG A 134 -9.21 -23.23 27.69
C ARG A 134 -10.56 -22.52 27.75
N ILE A 135 -11.59 -23.17 27.24
CA ILE A 135 -12.98 -22.70 27.28
C ILE A 135 -13.35 -22.28 28.71
N GLY A 136 -13.93 -21.08 28.86
CA GLY A 136 -14.28 -20.49 30.15
C GLY A 136 -13.08 -19.89 30.92
N GLY A 137 -11.88 -19.86 30.34
CA GLY A 137 -10.69 -19.23 30.90
C GLY A 137 -10.67 -17.70 30.73
N ASN A 138 -9.64 -17.06 31.28
CA ASN A 138 -9.44 -15.62 31.12
C ASN A 138 -8.93 -15.29 29.71
N ALA A 139 -9.77 -14.70 28.89
CA ALA A 139 -9.44 -14.32 27.51
C ALA A 139 -8.90 -12.90 27.33
N THR A 140 -8.70 -12.15 28.43
CA THR A 140 -8.27 -10.74 28.36
C THR A 140 -6.96 -10.58 27.60
N GLY A 141 -6.02 -11.51 27.76
CA GLY A 141 -4.75 -11.51 27.02
C GLY A 141 -4.95 -11.63 25.51
N ILE A 142 -5.75 -12.60 25.07
CA ILE A 142 -6.08 -12.86 23.66
C ILE A 142 -6.78 -11.65 23.03
N LEU A 143 -7.73 -11.05 23.75
CA LEU A 143 -8.45 -9.87 23.26
C LEU A 143 -7.54 -8.64 23.17
N ASN A 144 -6.59 -8.48 24.11
CA ASN A 144 -5.62 -7.40 24.06
C ASN A 144 -4.62 -7.58 22.90
N ASP A 145 -4.13 -8.80 22.69
CA ASP A 145 -3.25 -9.12 21.57
C ASP A 145 -3.98 -8.94 20.23
N SER A 146 -5.27 -9.34 20.14
CA SER A 146 -6.13 -9.07 18.97
C SER A 146 -6.30 -7.58 18.68
N LYS A 147 -6.49 -6.75 19.72
CA LYS A 147 -6.54 -5.28 19.55
C LYS A 147 -5.22 -4.70 19.09
N SER A 148 -4.10 -5.20 19.63
CA SER A 148 -2.75 -4.79 19.20
C SER A 148 -2.52 -5.14 17.73
N LEU A 149 -2.89 -6.36 17.34
CA LEU A 149 -2.79 -6.83 15.96
C LEU A 149 -3.61 -5.96 15.00
N MET A 150 -4.85 -5.62 15.36
CA MET A 150 -5.69 -4.72 14.57
C MET A 150 -5.03 -3.34 14.41
N LYS A 151 -4.52 -2.77 15.50
CA LYS A 151 -3.85 -1.46 15.47
C LYS A 151 -2.61 -1.48 14.57
N GLN A 152 -1.78 -2.52 14.67
CA GLN A 152 -0.60 -2.68 13.82
C GLN A 152 -0.99 -2.85 12.35
N SER A 153 -2.04 -3.63 12.05
CA SER A 153 -2.54 -3.79 10.68
C SER A 153 -3.01 -2.47 10.08
N LEU A 154 -3.65 -1.62 10.88
CA LEU A 154 -4.10 -0.29 10.46
C LEU A 154 -2.91 0.64 10.21
N GLN A 155 -1.89 0.61 11.07
CA GLN A 155 -0.66 1.40 10.86
C GLN A 155 0.05 1.01 9.58
N ILE A 156 0.20 -0.30 9.33
CA ILE A 156 0.75 -0.83 8.07
C ILE A 156 -0.10 -0.35 6.89
N TYR A 157 -1.43 -0.44 7.01
CA TYR A 157 -2.36 0.02 5.98
C TYR A 157 -2.20 1.53 5.67
N GLU A 158 -2.15 2.39 6.69
CA GLU A 158 -1.97 3.83 6.55
C GLU A 158 -0.63 4.19 5.89
N SER A 159 0.46 3.57 6.33
CA SER A 159 1.79 3.76 5.73
C SER A 159 1.82 3.37 4.26
N LEU A 160 1.12 2.29 3.91
CA LEU A 160 1.06 1.80 2.54
C LEU A 160 0.15 2.65 1.65
N LEU A 161 -0.97 3.18 2.17
CA LEU A 161 -1.78 4.18 1.48
C LEU A 161 -0.99 5.48 1.24
N ALA A 162 -0.23 5.95 2.23
CA ALA A 162 0.63 7.12 2.07
C ALA A 162 1.66 6.88 0.96
N LYS A 163 2.30 5.70 0.92
CA LYS A 163 3.25 5.33 -0.13
C LYS A 163 2.59 5.19 -1.52
N ALA A 164 1.33 4.78 -1.56
CA ALA A 164 0.52 4.73 -2.78
C ALA A 164 0.02 6.12 -3.23
N GLY A 165 0.31 7.19 -2.48
CA GLY A 165 -0.18 8.53 -2.76
C GLY A 165 -1.69 8.67 -2.57
N LEU A 166 -2.26 7.92 -1.63
CA LEU A 166 -3.68 7.85 -1.31
C LEU A 166 -4.01 8.34 0.11
N GLY A 167 -3.04 8.93 0.83
CA GLY A 167 -3.20 9.45 2.21
C GLY A 167 -2.62 10.86 2.40
N ASP A 168 -3.06 11.55 3.46
CA ASP A 168 -2.90 13.01 3.70
C ASP A 168 -1.46 13.51 4.01
N HIS A 169 -0.42 12.72 3.75
CA HIS A 169 0.97 13.17 3.87
C HIS A 169 1.72 13.03 2.54
N ILE A 170 1.34 13.90 1.60
CA ILE A 170 2.16 14.23 0.43
C ILE A 170 3.36 15.06 0.92
N ARG A 171 4.43 14.39 1.38
CA ARG A 171 5.75 15.01 1.26
C ARG A 171 6.22 14.79 -0.18
N PRO A 172 6.39 15.84 -0.99
CA PRO A 172 6.97 15.69 -2.30
C PRO A 172 8.37 15.11 -2.13
N VAL A 173 8.63 13.99 -2.79
CA VAL A 173 9.98 13.46 -2.99
C VAL A 173 10.81 14.59 -3.60
N PRO A 174 11.91 15.03 -2.96
CA PRO A 174 12.80 15.98 -3.62
C PRO A 174 13.43 15.24 -4.79
N LEU A 175 13.17 15.74 -6.00
CA LEU A 175 13.96 15.39 -7.18
C LEU A 175 15.40 15.82 -6.90
N SER A 176 16.22 14.89 -6.43
CA SER A 176 17.68 15.07 -6.35
C SER A 176 18.22 15.22 -7.77
N ARG A 177 18.76 16.40 -8.05
CA ARG A 177 19.69 16.65 -9.16
C ARG A 177 21.07 16.13 -8.81
#